data_AF-A0A6B0X3K3-F1
#
_entry.id   AF-A0A6B0X3K3-F1
#
_cell.length_a   1.000
_cell.length_b   1.000
_cell.length_c   1.000
_cell.angle_alpha   90.00
_cell.angle_beta   90.00
_cell.angle_gamma   90.00
#
_symmetry.space_group_name_H-M   'P 1'
#
loop_
_entity.id
_entity.type
_entity.pdbx_description
1 polymer ?
#
loop_
_entity_poly.entity_id
_entity_poly.type
_entity_poly.pdbx_seq_one_letter_code
_entity_poly.pdbx_strand_id
1 'polypeptide(L)'
;MGRTPLLFALLYDRTQCAKMLLDQGADYFSLANDQGKTLLMVAAERRNIEGLKLLLHAGANIFAQDNRGWTALTYAAFGNRNRQNRDKCLKLLKSVMEDRRIR
;
A
#
# COMPACT_ATOMS: atom_id res chain seq x y z
N MET A 1 -9.70 2.25 15.01
CA MET A 1 -8.36 1.65 14.79
C MET A 1 -8.44 0.23 14.22
N GLY A 2 -8.23 0.07 12.90
CA GLY A 2 -8.09 -1.23 12.23
C GLY A 2 -6.74 -1.89 12.53
N ARG A 3 -6.54 -2.38 13.76
CA ARG A 3 -5.33 -3.09 14.20
C ARG A 3 -5.29 -4.49 13.60
N THR A 4 -5.03 -4.60 12.30
CA THR A 4 -4.86 -5.89 11.63
C THR A 4 -3.41 -6.37 11.73
N PRO A 5 -3.15 -7.67 11.90
CA PRO A 5 -1.80 -8.23 11.82
C PRO A 5 -1.06 -7.84 10.53
N LEU A 6 -1.81 -7.74 9.43
CA LEU A 6 -1.30 -7.33 8.12
C LEU A 6 -0.78 -5.88 8.13
N LEU A 7 -1.47 -4.97 8.83
CA LEU A 7 -0.99 -3.59 9.01
C LEU A 7 0.39 -3.57 9.70
N PHE A 8 0.56 -4.33 10.79
CA PHE A 8 1.84 -4.40 11.48
C PHE A 8 2.94 -5.00 10.61
N ALA A 9 2.64 -6.06 9.85
CA ALA A 9 3.61 -6.64 8.93
C ALA A 9 4.12 -5.62 7.91
N LEU A 10 3.22 -4.80 7.33
CA LEU A 10 3.59 -3.72 6.41
C LEU A 10 4.33 -2.57 7.11
N LEU A 11 3.95 -2.23 8.34
CA LEU A 11 4.61 -1.24 9.19
C LEU A 11 5.99 -1.68 9.71
N TYR A 12 6.36 -2.94 9.62
CA TYR A 12 7.70 -3.40 10.01
C TYR A 12 8.46 -4.03 8.85
N ASP A 13 7.98 -3.83 7.62
CA ASP A 13 8.58 -4.36 6.40
C ASP A 13 8.77 -5.89 6.43
N ARG A 14 7.87 -6.58 7.14
CA ARG A 14 7.85 -8.04 7.28
C ARG A 14 7.07 -8.64 6.12
N THR A 15 7.62 -8.52 4.91
CA THR A 15 6.97 -8.92 3.65
C THR A 15 6.57 -10.39 3.61
N GLN A 16 7.41 -11.29 4.15
CA GLN A 16 7.07 -12.72 4.27
C GLN A 16 5.86 -12.94 5.18
N CYS A 17 5.80 -12.25 6.33
CA CYS A 17 4.64 -12.34 7.23
C CYS A 17 3.39 -11.74 6.56
N ALA A 18 3.52 -10.62 5.85
CA ALA A 18 2.42 -10.03 5.10
C ALA A 18 1.89 -10.98 4.03
N LYS A 19 2.77 -11.68 3.30
CA LYS A 19 2.40 -12.70 2.32
C LYS A 19 1.65 -13.86 2.99
N MET A 20 2.20 -14.43 4.05
CA MET A 20 1.53 -15.53 4.78
C MET A 20 0.15 -15.12 5.30
N LEU A 21 0.00 -13.90 5.80
CA LEU A 21 -1.28 -13.38 6.27
C LEU A 21 -2.29 -13.26 5.13
N LEU A 22 -1.88 -12.74 3.97
CA LEU A 22 -2.73 -12.67 2.78
C LEU A 22 -3.12 -14.06 2.26
N ASP A 23 -2.18 -15.01 2.24
CA ASP A 23 -2.43 -16.40 1.86
C ASP A 23 -3.45 -17.09 2.80
N GLN A 24 -3.54 -16.63 4.05
CA GLN A 24 -4.53 -17.07 5.05
C GLN A 24 -5.85 -16.27 4.99
N GLY A 25 -6.04 -15.41 3.99
CA GLY A 25 -7.26 -14.63 3.82
C GLY A 25 -7.36 -13.40 4.73
N ALA A 26 -6.24 -12.87 5.22
CA ALA A 26 -6.26 -11.64 6.00
C ALA A 26 -6.88 -10.49 5.21
N ASP A 27 -7.77 -9.74 5.86
CA ASP A 27 -8.42 -8.59 5.26
C ASP A 27 -7.40 -7.49 4.89
N TYR A 28 -7.39 -7.14 3.61
CA TYR A 28 -6.54 -6.13 3.01
C TYR A 28 -7.31 -4.88 2.53
N PHE A 29 -8.65 -4.90 2.61
CA PHE A 29 -9.52 -3.78 2.28
C PHE A 29 -9.76 -2.85 3.47
N SER A 30 -9.58 -3.35 4.69
CA SER A 30 -9.74 -2.56 5.91
C SER A 30 -8.90 -1.27 5.94
N LEU A 31 -9.47 -0.25 6.56
CA LEU A 31 -8.78 1.01 6.85
C LEU A 31 -7.68 0.78 7.90
N ALA A 32 -6.49 1.27 7.60
CA ALA A 32 -5.32 1.25 8.48
C ALA A 32 -5.49 2.16 9.70
N ASN A 33 -6.25 3.25 9.58
CA ASN A 33 -6.49 4.19 10.66
C ASN A 33 -7.77 5.02 10.46
N ASP A 34 -8.08 5.84 11.45
CA ASP A 34 -9.29 6.67 11.48
C ASP A 34 -9.18 7.90 10.54
N GLN A 35 -8.03 8.10 9.88
CA GLN A 35 -7.85 9.09 8.81
C GLN A 35 -8.24 8.55 7.43
N GLY A 36 -8.73 7.31 7.34
CA GLY A 36 -9.11 6.70 6.07
C GLY A 36 -7.94 6.14 5.27
N LYS A 37 -6.73 6.04 5.85
CA LYS A 37 -5.60 5.41 5.13
C LYS A 37 -5.91 3.95 4.87
N THR A 38 -5.60 3.46 3.67
CA THR A 38 -5.62 2.02 3.36
C THR A 38 -4.26 1.37 3.63
N LEU A 39 -4.21 0.03 3.66
CA LEU A 39 -2.94 -0.69 3.75
C LEU A 39 -1.99 -0.38 2.57
N LEU A 40 -2.55 -0.12 1.38
CA LEU A 40 -1.77 0.26 0.20
C LEU A 40 -1.10 1.63 0.39
N MET A 41 -1.79 2.59 1.00
CA MET A 41 -1.20 3.89 1.32
C MET A 41 -0.07 3.77 2.35
N VAL A 42 -0.23 2.90 3.35
CA VAL A 42 0.82 2.62 4.34
C VAL A 42 2.05 2.00 3.68
N ALA A 43 1.86 1.00 2.81
CA ALA A 43 2.96 0.40 2.05
C ALA A 43 3.67 1.43 1.15
N ALA A 44 2.91 2.32 0.51
CA ALA A 44 3.44 3.40 -0.34
C ALA A 44 4.23 4.45 0.45
N GLU A 45 3.70 4.92 1.58
CA GLU A 45 4.36 5.87 2.49
C GLU A 45 5.71 5.34 2.98
N ARG A 46 5.79 4.02 3.17
CA ARG A 46 7.01 3.32 3.58
C ARG A 46 7.92 2.91 2.42
N ARG A 47 7.47 3.08 1.17
CA ARG A 47 8.17 2.64 -0.05
C ARG A 47 8.51 1.14 -0.03
N ASN A 48 7.62 0.35 0.58
CA ASN A 48 7.72 -1.11 0.60
C ASN A 48 7.25 -1.67 -0.74
N ILE A 49 8.17 -1.90 -1.68
CA ILE A 49 7.86 -2.35 -3.04
C ILE A 49 7.17 -3.72 -3.03
N GLU A 50 7.63 -4.65 -2.19
CA GLU A 50 7.06 -6.00 -2.14
C GLU A 50 5.68 -5.99 -1.47
N GLY A 51 5.50 -5.20 -0.40
CA GLY A 51 4.19 -4.97 0.22
C GLY A 51 3.18 -4.35 -0.76
N LEU A 52 3.62 -3.41 -1.60
CA LEU A 52 2.79 -2.85 -2.67
C LEU A 52 2.37 -3.92 -3.68
N LYS A 53 3.31 -4.73 -4.18
CA LYS A 53 3.00 -5.81 -5.12
C LYS A 53 1.98 -6.79 -4.53
N LEU A 54 2.18 -7.22 -3.28
CA LEU A 54 1.27 -8.14 -2.59
C LEU A 54 -0.16 -7.57 -2.50
N LEU A 55 -0.31 -6.32 -2.05
CA LEU A 55 -1.62 -5.68 -1.91
C LEU A 55 -2.28 -5.41 -3.27
N LEU A 56 -1.52 -5.00 -4.28
CA LEU A 56 -2.03 -4.79 -5.63
C LEU A 56 -2.47 -6.10 -6.28
N HIS A 57 -1.74 -7.19 -6.04
CA HIS A 57 -2.09 -8.54 -6.49
C HIS A 57 -3.35 -9.05 -5.79
N ALA A 58 -3.50 -8.78 -4.48
CA ALA A 58 -4.73 -9.06 -3.75
C ALA A 58 -5.93 -8.23 -4.25
N GLY A 59 -5.72 -7.19 -5.04
CA GLY A 59 -6.80 -6.38 -5.61
C GLY A 59 -7.12 -5.12 -4.79
N ALA A 60 -6.19 -4.65 -3.94
CA ALA A 60 -6.35 -3.38 -3.25
C ALA A 60 -6.64 -2.23 -4.24
N ASN A 61 -7.54 -1.34 -3.85
CA ASN A 61 -7.92 -0.19 -4.67
C ASN A 61 -6.79 0.85 -4.71
N ILE A 62 -6.11 0.95 -5.85
CA ILE A 62 -5.02 1.90 -6.09
C ILE A 62 -5.47 3.36 -6.12
N PHE A 63 -6.76 3.60 -6.43
CA PHE A 63 -7.36 4.94 -6.50
C PHE A 63 -8.08 5.33 -5.20
N ALA A 64 -8.05 4.50 -4.16
CA ALA A 64 -8.60 4.86 -2.87
C ALA A 64 -7.98 6.16 -2.36
N GLN A 65 -8.81 6.98 -1.70
CA GLN A 65 -8.43 8.25 -1.09
C GLN A 65 -8.70 8.20 0.40
N ASP A 66 -7.78 8.76 1.17
CA ASP A 66 -8.01 8.99 2.60
C ASP A 66 -8.85 10.26 2.82
N ASN A 67 -9.09 10.63 4.09
CA ASN A 67 -9.91 11.80 4.44
C ASN A 67 -9.30 13.14 3.97
N ARG A 68 -8.05 13.15 3.50
CA ARG A 68 -7.36 14.32 2.92
C ARG A 68 -7.30 14.28 1.40
N GLY A 69 -7.96 13.30 0.76
CA GLY A 69 -7.91 13.08 -0.68
C GLY A 69 -6.60 12.46 -1.17
N TRP A 70 -5.73 11.97 -0.28
CA TRP A 70 -4.44 11.42 -0.67
C TRP A 70 -4.56 9.97 -1.11
N THR A 71 -3.89 9.64 -2.20
CA THR A 71 -3.82 8.27 -2.74
C THR A 71 -2.50 7.62 -2.36
N ALA A 72 -2.36 6.32 -2.64
CA ALA A 72 -1.07 5.62 -2.51
C ALA A 72 0.04 6.32 -3.32
N LEU A 73 -0.27 6.87 -4.50
CA LEU A 73 0.70 7.63 -5.30
C LEU A 73 1.17 8.91 -4.59
N THR A 74 0.25 9.65 -3.96
CA THR A 74 0.57 10.83 -3.17
C THR A 74 1.49 10.48 -2.01
N TYR A 75 1.20 9.40 -1.28
CA TYR A 75 2.04 8.91 -0.19
C TYR A 75 3.43 8.45 -0.65
N ALA A 76 3.54 7.79 -1.81
CA ALA A 76 4.83 7.43 -2.39
C ALA A 76 5.69 8.67 -2.75
N ALA A 77 5.03 9.72 -3.25
CA ALA A 77 5.67 10.96 -3.69
C ALA A 77 6.16 11.81 -2.52
N PHE A 78 5.36 11.95 -1.45
CA PHE A 78 5.61 12.86 -0.32
C PHE A 78 5.97 12.16 0.99
N GLY A 79 6.04 10.82 1.01
CA GLY A 79 6.37 10.03 2.20
C GLY A 79 7.72 10.42 2.81
N ASN A 80 7.74 10.50 4.14
CA ASN A 80 8.81 11.11 4.94
C ASN A 80 10.04 10.19 5.16
N ARG A 81 10.22 9.14 4.35
CA ARG A 81 11.27 8.12 4.53
C ARG A 81 12.25 8.03 3.36
N ASN A 82 13.42 7.43 3.61
CA ASN A 82 14.59 7.22 2.74
C ASN A 82 14.33 7.36 1.23
N ARG A 83 15.11 8.21 0.54
CA ARG A 83 15.05 8.41 -0.94
C ARG A 83 15.15 7.10 -1.74
N GLN A 84 15.78 6.08 -1.17
CA GLN A 84 15.91 4.76 -1.77
C GLN A 84 14.51 4.20 -2.09
N ASN A 85 14.35 3.70 -3.30
CA ASN A 85 13.10 3.13 -3.83
C ASN A 85 11.95 4.11 -4.10
N ARG A 86 12.12 5.44 -3.96
CA ARG A 86 11.07 6.41 -4.35
C ARG A 86 10.69 6.25 -5.82
N ASP A 87 11.68 6.26 -6.70
CA ASP A 87 11.44 6.19 -8.15
C ASP A 87 10.85 4.83 -8.55
N LYS A 88 11.31 3.75 -7.92
CA LYS A 88 10.75 2.40 -8.13
C LYS A 88 9.29 2.31 -7.68
N CYS A 89 8.97 2.88 -6.52
CA CYS A 89 7.63 2.92 -5.95
C CYS A 89 6.68 3.73 -6.85
N LEU A 90 7.10 4.92 -7.27
CA LEU A 90 6.35 5.77 -8.18
C LEU A 90 6.15 5.10 -9.54
N LYS A 91 7.20 4.48 -10.10
CA LYS A 91 7.12 3.77 -11.37
C LYS A 91 6.14 2.60 -11.31
N LEU A 92 6.18 1.80 -10.24
CA LEU A 92 5.25 0.67 -10.04
C LEU A 92 3.80 1.15 -9.94
N LEU A 93 3.54 2.16 -9.12
CA LEU A 93 2.18 2.67 -8.96
C LEU A 93 1.67 3.30 -10.26
N LYS A 94 2.50 4.09 -10.96
CA LYS A 94 2.14 4.67 -12.25
C LYS A 94 1.83 3.61 -13.31
N SER A 95 2.68 2.58 -13.45
CA SER A 95 2.44 1.53 -14.44
C SER A 95 1.13 0.79 -14.18
N VAL A 96 0.85 0.45 -12.91
CA VAL A 96 -0.41 -0.23 -12.56
C VAL A 96 -1.63 0.69 -12.75
N MET A 97 -1.49 2.01 -12.53
CA MET A 97 -2.56 2.97 -12.82
C MET A 97 -2.83 3.12 -14.31
N GLU A 98 -1.79 3.11 -15.15
CA GLU A 98 -1.89 3.13 -16.61
C GLU A 98 -2.56 1.86 -17.13
N ASP A 99 -2.12 0.69 -16.66
CA ASP A 99 -2.70 -0.61 -17.04
C ASP A 99 -4.20 -0.71 -16.70
N ARG A 100 -4.63 -0.09 -15.58
CA ARG A 100 -6.04 -0.09 -15.14
C ARG A 100 -6.89 1.01 -15.76
N ARG A 101 -6.30 2.02 -16.42
CA ARG A 101 -7.04 3.08 -17.13
C ARG A 101 -7.46 2.68 -18.54
N ILE A 102 -6.89 1.59 -19.08
CA ILE A 102 -7.11 1.13 -20.46
C ILE A 102 -8.12 -0.03 -20.53
N ARG A 103 -8.65 -0.48 -19.38
CA ARG A 103 -9.74 -1.47 -19.28
C ARG A 103 -11.05 -0.78 -18.92
#